data_AF-A0A345VDR3-F1
#
_entry.id   AF-A0A345VDR3-F1
#
_cell.length_a   1.000
_cell.length_b   1.000
_cell.length_c   1.000
_cell.angle_alpha   90.00
_cell.angle_beta   90.00
_cell.angle_gamma   90.00
#
_symmetry.space_group_name_H-M   'P 1'
#
loop_
_entity.id
_entity.type
_entity.pdbx_description
1 polymer ?
#
loop_
_entity_poly.entity_id
_entity_poly.type
_entity_poly.pdbx_seq_one_letter_code
_entity_poly.pdbx_strand_id
1 'polypeptide(L)'
;MKSGEYASIGDGGYTITMQGEPKNTYVGLPITDLACILKAVKIPDSVVSEIDSTRALDGTQKDSWDRFQASWTYHPDNGLRIIVTESKSALP
;
A
#
# COMPACT_ATOMS: atom_id res chain seq x y z
N MET A 1 12.99 10.65 12.25
CA MET A 1 12.70 10.29 10.84
C MET A 1 11.34 10.85 10.48
N LYS A 2 11.21 11.55 9.34
CA LYS A 2 9.94 12.18 8.95
C LYS A 2 9.16 11.27 7.99
N SER A 3 7.88 11.12 8.24
CA SER A 3 6.87 10.36 7.50
C SER A 3 6.63 10.79 6.03
N GLY A 4 7.50 11.60 5.44
CA GLY A 4 7.29 12.19 4.10
C GLY A 4 8.13 11.61 2.97
N GLU A 5 9.08 10.69 3.24
CA GLU A 5 9.98 10.15 2.19
C GLU A 5 9.44 8.87 1.53
N TYR A 6 8.75 8.02 2.30
CA TYR A 6 8.26 6.71 1.86
C TYR A 6 6.73 6.54 2.00
N ALA A 7 6.05 7.57 2.49
CA ALA A 7 4.60 7.68 2.46
C ALA A 7 4.23 9.08 1.97
N SER A 8 3.23 9.18 1.10
CA SER A 8 2.69 10.47 0.67
C SER A 8 1.18 10.41 0.58
N ILE A 9 0.54 11.50 1.00
CA ILE A 9 -0.91 11.68 0.91
C ILE A 9 -1.19 12.61 -0.28
N GLY A 10 -2.06 12.16 -1.17
CA GLY A 10 -2.48 12.85 -2.38
C GLY A 10 -4.00 13.04 -2.45
N ASP A 11 -4.46 13.59 -3.57
CA ASP A 11 -5.87 13.70 -3.94
C ASP A 11 -6.76 14.41 -2.91
N GLY A 12 -6.21 15.37 -2.17
CA GLY A 12 -6.94 16.10 -1.13
C GLY A 12 -7.17 15.27 0.14
N GLY A 13 -6.34 14.27 0.40
CA GLY A 13 -6.43 13.40 1.59
C GLY A 13 -6.98 12.01 1.31
N TYR A 14 -7.42 11.73 0.07
CA TYR A 14 -8.14 10.50 -0.28
C TYR A 14 -7.25 9.39 -0.82
N THR A 15 -5.97 9.67 -1.08
CA THR A 15 -5.02 8.66 -1.56
C THR A 15 -3.78 8.65 -0.70
N ILE A 16 -3.32 7.47 -0.32
CA ILE A 16 -2.00 7.27 0.27
C ILE A 16 -1.16 6.37 -0.65
N THR A 17 0.06 6.81 -0.95
CA THR A 17 1.08 6.02 -1.62
C THR A 17 2.16 5.66 -0.62
N MET A 18 2.56 4.40 -0.57
CA MET A 18 3.51 3.88 0.40
C MET A 18 4.58 3.03 -0.30
N GLN A 19 5.81 3.13 0.21
CA GLN A 19 6.98 2.38 -0.24
C GLN A 19 7.56 1.63 0.96
N GLY A 20 7.50 0.30 0.93
CA GLY A 20 8.11 -0.58 1.92
C GLY A 20 9.60 -0.78 1.72
N GLU A 21 10.25 -1.33 2.74
CA GLU A 21 11.67 -1.69 2.70
C GLU A 21 11.97 -2.78 1.64
N PRO A 22 13.06 -2.63 0.87
CA PRO A 22 13.65 -3.72 0.09
C PRO A 22 14.16 -4.87 0.96
N LYS A 23 14.42 -6.02 0.35
CA LYS A 23 14.88 -7.22 1.06
C LYS A 23 16.23 -7.05 1.78
N ASN A 24 17.12 -6.23 1.22
CA ASN A 24 18.52 -6.15 1.64
C ASN A 24 18.92 -4.77 2.21
N THR A 25 17.96 -3.86 2.41
CA THR A 25 18.22 -2.50 2.93
C THR A 25 17.10 -2.08 3.89
N TYR A 26 17.41 -1.19 4.83
CA TYR A 26 16.44 -0.62 5.78
C TYR A 26 15.98 0.77 5.35
N VAL A 27 15.74 0.93 4.04
CA VAL A 27 15.41 2.20 3.40
C VAL A 27 13.99 2.08 2.84
N GLY A 28 13.01 2.60 3.57
CA GLY A 28 11.59 2.45 3.26
C GLY A 28 10.72 2.57 4.50
N LEU A 29 9.41 2.32 4.36
CA LEU A 29 8.52 2.09 5.50
C LEU A 29 8.76 0.69 6.06
N PRO A 30 8.99 0.55 7.37
CA PRO A 30 8.99 -0.74 8.04
C PRO A 30 7.65 -1.46 7.83
N ILE A 31 7.69 -2.79 7.76
CA ILE A 31 6.48 -3.61 7.58
C ILE A 31 5.43 -3.37 8.68
N THR A 32 5.86 -3.04 9.90
CA THR A 32 4.96 -2.71 11.01
C THR A 32 4.17 -1.42 10.76
N ASP A 33 4.77 -0.43 10.10
CA ASP A 33 4.12 0.84 9.80
C ASP A 33 3.14 0.67 8.62
N LEU A 34 3.55 -0.08 7.59
CA LEU A 34 2.65 -0.49 6.49
C LEU A 34 1.42 -1.22 7.03
N ALA A 35 1.63 -2.24 7.87
CA ALA A 35 0.55 -3.01 8.48
C ALA A 35 -0.36 -2.13 9.36
N CYS A 36 0.21 -1.18 10.11
CA CYS A 36 -0.56 -0.23 10.91
C CYS A 36 -1.50 0.60 10.03
N ILE A 37 -1.01 1.13 8.92
CA ILE A 37 -1.80 1.96 8.00
C ILE A 37 -2.87 1.13 7.29
N LEU A 38 -2.52 -0.05 6.77
CA LEU A 38 -3.49 -0.92 6.07
C LEU A 38 -4.59 -1.43 7.01
N LYS A 39 -4.26 -1.67 8.28
CA LYS A 39 -5.26 -2.00 9.31
C LYS A 39 -6.21 -0.84 9.60
N ALA A 40 -5.75 0.41 9.55
CA ALA A 40 -6.60 1.59 9.76
C ALA A 40 -7.69 1.72 8.69
N VAL A 41 -7.41 1.27 7.46
CA VAL A 41 -8.38 1.18 6.36
C VAL A 41 -9.09 -0.17 6.27
N LYS A 42 -8.96 -1.02 7.31
CA LYS A 42 -9.63 -2.31 7.45
C LYS A 42 -9.40 -3.26 6.26
N ILE A 43 -8.15 -3.35 5.81
CA ILE A 43 -7.78 -4.32 4.76
C ILE A 43 -8.27 -5.75 5.14
N PRO A 44 -8.92 -6.49 4.23
CA PRO A 44 -9.29 -7.88 4.47
C PRO A 44 -8.08 -8.82 4.49
N ASP A 45 -8.16 -9.90 5.26
CA ASP A 45 -7.11 -10.93 5.34
C ASP A 45 -6.79 -11.56 3.97
N SER A 46 -7.78 -11.65 3.08
CA SER A 46 -7.58 -12.12 1.70
C SER A 46 -6.62 -11.21 0.92
N VAL A 47 -6.82 -9.90 1.01
CA VAL A 47 -5.97 -8.90 0.32
C VAL A 47 -4.56 -8.89 0.90
N VAL A 48 -4.43 -9.04 2.23
CA VAL A 48 -3.12 -9.24 2.87
C VAL A 48 -2.42 -10.47 2.32
N SER A 49 -3.15 -11.59 2.21
CA SER A 49 -2.60 -12.85 1.67
C SER A 49 -2.15 -12.71 0.22
N GLU A 50 -2.87 -11.95 -0.60
CA GLU A 50 -2.48 -11.64 -1.98
C GLU A 50 -1.22 -10.77 -2.03
N ILE A 51 -1.14 -9.73 -1.21
CA ILE A 51 0.07 -8.87 -1.09
C ILE A 51 1.28 -9.72 -0.70
N ASP A 52 1.17 -10.54 0.34
CA ASP A 52 2.26 -11.40 0.84
C ASP A 52 2.71 -12.45 -0.18
N SER A 53 1.80 -12.88 -1.06
CA SER A 53 2.07 -13.87 -2.12
C SER A 53 2.58 -13.24 -3.42
N THR A 54 2.56 -11.92 -3.55
CA THR A 54 2.90 -11.21 -4.80
C THR A 54 4.40 -11.28 -5.06
N ARG A 55 4.78 -11.75 -6.26
CA ARG A 55 6.17 -11.79 -6.72
C ARG A 55 6.43 -10.69 -7.74
N ALA A 56 7.71 -10.40 -7.96
CA ALA A 56 8.14 -9.44 -8.98
C ALA A 56 7.58 -9.70 -10.38
N LEU A 57 7.47 -10.96 -10.77
CA LEU A 57 7.00 -11.36 -12.10
C LEU A 57 5.49 -11.22 -12.29
N ASP A 58 4.72 -11.11 -11.19
CA ASP A 58 3.27 -11.01 -11.26
C ASP A 58 2.84 -9.59 -11.70
N GLY A 59 3.74 -8.60 -11.60
CA GLY A 59 3.49 -7.23 -12.02
C GLY A 59 2.51 -6.52 -11.08
N THR A 60 1.75 -5.56 -11.61
CA THR A 60 0.79 -4.78 -10.82
C THR A 60 -0.44 -5.60 -10.49
N GLN A 61 -0.70 -5.76 -9.20
CA GLN A 61 -1.93 -6.35 -8.66
C GLN A 61 -2.90 -5.25 -8.23
N LYS A 62 -4.18 -5.59 -8.12
CA LYS A 62 -5.26 -4.67 -7.72
C LYS A 62 -6.34 -5.42 -6.95
N ASP A 63 -6.92 -4.75 -5.96
CA ASP A 63 -8.13 -5.22 -5.28
C ASP A 63 -8.92 -4.03 -4.72
N SER A 64 -10.12 -4.27 -4.23
CA SER A 64 -11.00 -3.27 -3.63
C SER A 64 -11.79 -3.86 -2.48
N TRP A 65 -11.99 -3.09 -1.43
CA TRP A 65 -12.84 -3.46 -0.30
C TRP A 65 -13.54 -2.23 0.26
N ASP A 66 -14.78 -2.39 0.75
CA ASP A 66 -15.63 -1.29 1.20
C ASP A 66 -15.68 -0.14 0.18
N ARG A 67 -15.02 0.97 0.52
CA ARG A 67 -14.89 2.18 -0.31
C ARG A 67 -13.46 2.39 -0.79
N PHE A 68 -12.54 1.49 -0.48
CA PHE A 68 -11.14 1.59 -0.86
C PHE A 68 -10.83 0.76 -2.10
N GLN A 69 -9.92 1.29 -2.92
CA GLN A 69 -9.30 0.58 -4.02
C GLN A 69 -7.79 0.60 -3.78
N ALA A 70 -7.13 -0.53 -3.97
CA ALA A 70 -5.70 -0.64 -3.86
C ALA A 70 -5.08 -1.16 -5.14
N SER A 71 -3.85 -0.72 -5.40
CA SER A 71 -2.97 -1.35 -6.37
C SER A 71 -1.57 -1.44 -5.80
N TRP A 72 -0.88 -2.54 -6.09
CA TRP A 72 0.47 -2.74 -5.59
C TRP A 72 1.37 -3.47 -6.57
N THR A 73 2.66 -3.26 -6.39
CA THR A 73 3.74 -4.05 -7.02
C THR A 73 4.74 -4.43 -5.94
N TYR A 74 5.44 -5.53 -6.16
CA TYR A 74 6.55 -5.94 -5.32
C TYR A 74 7.78 -6.18 -6.17
N HIS A 75 8.96 -5.77 -5.70
CA HIS A 75 10.24 -6.24 -6.22
C HIS A 75 11.23 -6.37 -5.06
N PRO A 76 12.03 -7.44 -4.94
CA PRO A 76 12.98 -7.60 -3.84
C PRO A 76 13.94 -6.40 -3.67
N ASP A 77 14.34 -5.77 -4.77
CA ASP A 77 15.26 -4.63 -4.77
C ASP A 77 14.60 -3.30 -4.40
N ASN A 78 13.28 -3.20 -4.49
CA ASN A 78 12.55 -1.95 -4.26
C ASN A 78 11.60 -2.02 -3.05
N GLY A 79 11.23 -3.22 -2.60
CA GLY A 79 10.17 -3.43 -1.62
C GLY A 79 8.77 -3.40 -2.23
N LEU A 80 7.76 -3.43 -1.37
CA LEU A 80 6.35 -3.26 -1.74
C LEU A 80 6.10 -1.79 -2.09
N ARG A 81 5.47 -1.52 -3.23
CA ARG A 81 4.84 -0.23 -3.50
C ARG A 81 3.33 -0.43 -3.52
N ILE A 82 2.60 0.30 -2.68
CA ILE A 82 1.15 0.19 -2.60
C ILE A 82 0.50 1.57 -2.63
N ILE A 83 -0.58 1.69 -3.38
CA ILE A 83 -1.42 2.89 -3.47
C ILE A 83 -2.80 2.47 -3.00
N VAL A 84 -3.35 3.20 -2.04
CA VAL A 84 -4.73 3.02 -1.56
C VAL A 84 -5.49 4.31 -1.75
N THR A 85 -6.63 4.24 -2.44
CA THR A 85 -7.51 5.37 -2.71
C THR A 85 -8.88 5.10 -2.12
N GLU A 86 -9.40 6.03 -1.34
CA GLU A 86 -10.79 6.07 -0.92
C GLU A 86 -11.64 6.61 -2.08
N SER A 87 -12.61 5.81 -2.51
CA SER A 87 -13.60 6.19 -3.51
C SER A 87 -14.37 7.40 -2.99
N LYS A 88 -14.32 8.50 -3.73
CA LYS A 88 -15.19 9.65 -3.46
C LYS A 88 -16.62 9.16 -3.62
N SER A 89 -17.40 9.19 -2.54
CA SER A 89 -18.84 9.13 -2.69
C SER A 89 -19.20 10.31 -3.59
N ALA A 90 -19.77 10.05 -4.76
CA ALA A 90 -20.45 11.11 -5.49
C ALA A 90 -21.53 11.60 -4.53
N LEU A 91 -21.33 12.79 -3.95
CA LEU A 91 -22.41 13.48 -3.26
C LEU A 91 -23.55 13.59 -4.30
N PRO A 92 -24.79 13.16 -3.96
CA PRO A 92 -25.93 13.41 -4.83
C PRO A 92 -26.14 14.92 -5.05
#